data_AF-F7NMR2-F1
#
_entry.id   AF-F7NMR2-F1
#
_cell.length_a   1.000
_cell.length_b   1.000
_cell.length_c   1.000
_cell.angle_alpha   90.00
_cell.angle_beta   90.00
_cell.angle_gamma   90.00
#
_symmetry.space_group_name_H-M   'P 1'
#
loop_
_entity.id
_entity.type
_entity.pdbx_description
1 polymer ?
#
loop_
_entity_poly.entity_id
_entity_poly.type
_entity_poly.pdbx_seq_one_letter_code
_entity_poly.pdbx_strand_id
1 'polypeptide(L)'
;MAQIMEGNMNWKELIDVKKFTPSEEIFKRFGFPKFKLGSRPVYYMGNGFLLGFSSKMFKVDNSNRVEYGEEGEYALRVHYFKNKHDVEAIFKIKNEPFPFDEDILGNRDFEIIEEIETNSTFEHVTACLRAKSNAVYYREGETRALRDGAFVFQNKFVTWDNYTFLFFDTSKKAKMSGFEYTFKE
;
A
#
# COMPACT_ATOMS: atom_id res chain seq x y z
N MET A 1 -5.15 -28.70 -18.77
CA MET A 1 -4.39 -28.09 -17.65
C MET A 1 -4.15 -26.64 -18.00
N ALA A 2 -4.89 -25.72 -17.39
CA ALA A 2 -4.71 -24.29 -17.65
C ALA A 2 -3.36 -23.86 -17.06
N GLN A 3 -2.48 -23.32 -17.91
CA GLN A 3 -1.31 -22.57 -17.47
C GLN A 3 -1.83 -21.44 -16.59
N ILE A 4 -1.58 -21.53 -15.29
CA ILE A 4 -1.72 -20.40 -14.37
C ILE A 4 -0.71 -19.39 -14.88
N MET A 5 -1.18 -18.34 -15.56
CA MET A 5 -0.35 -17.17 -15.83
C MET A 5 0.07 -16.65 -14.46
N GLU A 6 1.32 -16.89 -14.07
CA GLU A 6 1.94 -16.20 -12.95
C GLU A 6 1.99 -14.71 -13.32
N GLY A 7 0.90 -14.00 -13.02
CA GLY A 7 0.82 -12.56 -13.17
C GLY A 7 1.86 -11.93 -12.26
N ASN A 8 3.01 -11.58 -12.82
CA ASN A 8 3.99 -10.75 -12.13
C ASN A 8 3.44 -9.33 -12.13
N MET A 9 2.75 -8.96 -11.04
CA MET A 9 2.36 -7.57 -10.76
C MET A 9 3.53 -6.63 -11.05
N ASN A 10 3.40 -5.83 -12.12
CA ASN A 10 4.41 -4.87 -12.54
C ASN A 10 4.04 -3.51 -11.99
N TRP A 11 4.87 -3.00 -11.07
CA TRP A 11 4.65 -1.71 -10.43
C TRP A 11 4.44 -0.56 -11.44
N LYS A 12 5.21 -0.53 -12.53
CA LYS A 12 5.11 0.53 -13.56
C LYS A 12 3.76 0.53 -14.29
N GLU A 13 3.12 -0.62 -14.45
CA GLU A 13 1.80 -0.70 -15.07
C GLU A 13 0.67 -0.45 -14.09
N LEU A 14 0.89 -0.76 -12.81
CA LEU A 14 -0.08 -0.52 -11.75
C LEU A 14 -0.27 0.98 -11.51
N ILE A 15 0.80 1.78 -11.51
CA ILE A 15 0.68 3.22 -11.26
C ILE A 15 -0.19 3.96 -12.28
N ASP A 16 -0.33 3.40 -13.49
CA ASP A 16 -1.15 3.92 -14.59
C ASP A 16 -2.64 3.53 -14.48
N VAL A 17 -3.00 2.68 -13.51
CA VAL A 17 -4.39 2.39 -13.21
C VAL A 17 -5.06 3.64 -12.66
N LYS A 18 -6.24 3.96 -13.20
CA LYS A 18 -7.05 5.06 -12.72
C LYS A 18 -7.79 4.68 -11.45
N LYS A 19 -7.95 5.67 -10.58
CA LYS A 19 -8.82 5.54 -9.43
C LYS A 19 -10.23 5.22 -9.90
N PHE A 20 -10.83 4.31 -9.17
CA PHE A 20 -12.13 3.75 -9.44
C PHE A 20 -12.26 2.91 -10.72
N THR A 21 -11.17 2.38 -11.28
CA THR A 21 -11.28 1.28 -12.23
C THR A 21 -11.98 0.07 -11.56
N PRO A 22 -13.02 -0.52 -12.18
CA PRO A 22 -13.70 -1.69 -11.64
C PRO A 22 -12.76 -2.88 -11.39
N SER A 23 -12.97 -3.63 -10.30
CA SER A 23 -12.11 -4.77 -9.93
C SER A 23 -12.01 -5.84 -11.00
N GLU A 24 -13.10 -6.09 -11.74
CA GLU A 24 -13.11 -7.03 -12.86
C GLU A 24 -12.12 -6.66 -13.96
N GLU A 25 -11.99 -5.36 -14.26
CA GLU A 25 -11.03 -4.87 -15.26
C GLU A 25 -9.58 -5.03 -14.76
N ILE A 26 -9.35 -4.76 -13.47
CA ILE A 26 -8.06 -4.97 -12.82
C ILE A 26 -7.66 -6.44 -12.86
N PHE A 27 -8.55 -7.35 -12.46
CA PHE A 27 -8.25 -8.78 -12.40
C PHE A 27 -8.10 -9.39 -13.79
N LYS A 28 -8.84 -8.89 -14.78
CA LYS A 28 -8.64 -9.26 -16.18
C LYS A 28 -7.25 -8.85 -16.70
N ARG A 29 -6.73 -7.69 -16.25
CA ARG A 29 -5.43 -7.17 -16.68
C ARG A 29 -4.25 -7.81 -15.95
N PHE A 30 -4.34 -7.97 -14.63
CA PHE A 30 -3.21 -8.39 -13.78
C PHE A 30 -3.32 -9.81 -13.22
N GLY A 31 -4.41 -10.52 -13.54
CA GLY A 31 -4.71 -11.83 -12.98
C GLY A 31 -5.63 -11.74 -11.76
N PHE A 32 -6.21 -12.88 -11.39
CA PHE A 32 -7.09 -12.97 -10.22
C PHE A 32 -6.27 -12.93 -8.91
N PRO A 33 -6.84 -12.35 -7.84
CA PRO A 33 -6.17 -12.30 -6.55
C PRO A 33 -5.97 -13.71 -5.99
N LYS A 34 -4.89 -13.90 -5.24
CA LYS A 34 -4.64 -15.15 -4.52
C LYS A 34 -5.65 -15.35 -3.38
N PHE A 35 -6.00 -14.27 -2.69
CA PHE A 35 -7.03 -14.27 -1.65
C PHE A 35 -7.47 -12.84 -1.27
N LYS A 36 -8.59 -12.74 -0.54
CA LYS A 36 -9.12 -11.51 0.07
C LYS A 36 -8.74 -11.43 1.55
N LEU A 37 -8.35 -10.26 2.03
CA LEU A 37 -8.01 -10.03 3.45
C LEU A 37 -9.29 -9.80 4.28
N GLY A 38 -9.77 -10.88 4.89
CA GLY A 38 -10.92 -10.86 5.79
C GLY A 38 -12.17 -10.32 5.09
N SER A 39 -12.96 -9.52 5.79
CA SER A 39 -14.16 -8.86 5.24
C SER A 39 -13.84 -7.58 4.45
N ARG A 40 -12.58 -7.12 4.44
CA ARG A 40 -12.22 -5.86 3.78
C ARG A 40 -12.08 -6.08 2.27
N PRO A 41 -12.42 -5.09 1.44
CA PRO A 41 -12.20 -5.14 -0.01
C PRO A 41 -10.70 -4.91 -0.33
N VAL A 42 -9.82 -5.73 0.25
CA VAL A 42 -8.38 -5.71 0.05
C VAL A 42 -7.96 -7.10 -0.41
N TYR A 43 -7.27 -7.17 -1.53
CA TYR A 43 -6.94 -8.42 -2.20
C TYR A 43 -5.44 -8.58 -2.36
N TYR A 44 -4.90 -9.74 -1.96
CA TYR A 44 -3.49 -10.05 -2.19
C TYR A 44 -3.30 -10.58 -3.61
N MET A 45 -2.44 -9.91 -4.37
CA MET A 45 -2.14 -10.24 -5.77
C MET A 45 -0.89 -11.11 -5.93
N GLY A 46 -0.11 -11.31 -4.86
CA GLY A 46 1.22 -11.94 -4.92
C GLY A 46 2.36 -10.92 -4.87
N ASN A 47 3.58 -11.42 -4.63
CA ASN A 47 4.82 -10.64 -4.61
C ASN A 47 4.77 -9.39 -3.72
N GLY A 48 4.07 -9.46 -2.58
CA GLY A 48 3.95 -8.35 -1.64
C GLY A 48 2.90 -7.29 -2.00
N PHE A 49 2.20 -7.41 -3.14
CA PHE A 49 1.19 -6.44 -3.56
C PHE A 49 -0.21 -6.78 -3.05
N LEU A 50 -0.88 -5.78 -2.48
CA LEU A 50 -2.29 -5.82 -2.10
C LEU A 50 -3.05 -4.67 -2.78
N LEU A 51 -4.23 -4.96 -3.34
CA LEU A 51 -5.10 -3.97 -3.96
C LEU A 51 -6.29 -3.69 -3.06
N GLY A 52 -6.45 -2.43 -2.65
CA GLY A 52 -7.59 -1.95 -1.89
C GLY A 52 -8.64 -1.30 -2.80
N PHE A 53 -9.90 -1.65 -2.57
CA PHE A 53 -11.05 -1.16 -3.32
C PHE A 53 -12.02 -0.41 -2.40
N SER A 54 -12.85 0.46 -2.96
CA SER A 54 -14.02 1.02 -2.29
C SER A 54 -15.30 0.38 -2.85
N SER A 55 -16.34 0.29 -2.02
CA SER A 55 -17.66 -0.23 -2.41
C SER A 55 -18.46 0.72 -3.32
N LYS A 56 -17.97 1.96 -3.48
CA LYS A 56 -18.59 3.03 -4.25
C LYS A 56 -17.52 4.03 -4.69
N MET A 57 -17.77 4.75 -5.79
CA MET A 57 -16.94 5.88 -6.19
C MET A 57 -17.21 7.07 -5.27
N PHE A 58 -16.21 7.92 -5.06
CA PHE A 58 -16.38 9.09 -4.22
C PHE A 58 -15.40 10.22 -4.54
N LYS A 59 -15.82 11.45 -4.24
CA LYS A 59 -14.95 12.63 -4.21
C LYS A 59 -14.84 13.13 -2.78
N VAL A 60 -13.69 13.71 -2.46
CA VAL A 60 -13.47 14.40 -1.18
C VAL A 60 -13.48 15.89 -1.45
N ASP A 61 -14.48 16.59 -0.92
CA ASP A 61 -14.63 18.04 -1.04
C ASP A 61 -14.74 18.64 0.36
N ASN A 62 -13.80 19.53 0.73
CA ASN A 62 -13.76 20.21 2.03
C ASN A 62 -14.00 19.27 3.22
N SER A 63 -13.27 18.14 3.25
CA SER A 63 -13.37 17.07 4.26
C SER A 63 -14.66 16.22 4.23
N ASN A 64 -15.60 16.50 3.32
CA ASN A 64 -16.77 15.66 3.10
C ASN A 64 -16.51 14.64 1.99
N ARG A 65 -16.90 13.39 2.24
CA ARG A 65 -16.92 12.33 1.22
C ARG A 65 -18.28 12.30 0.55
N VAL A 66 -18.32 12.56 -0.75
CA VAL A 66 -19.54 12.48 -1.57
C VAL A 66 -19.45 11.24 -2.45
N GLU A 67 -20.33 10.27 -2.19
CA GLU A 67 -20.38 9.01 -2.95
C GLU A 67 -21.30 9.13 -4.17
N TYR A 68 -20.94 8.45 -5.26
CA TYR A 68 -21.71 8.45 -6.50
C TYR A 68 -21.49 7.17 -7.30
N GLY A 69 -22.32 6.97 -8.33
CA GLY A 69 -22.34 5.75 -9.13
C GLY A 69 -23.02 4.57 -8.43
N GLU A 70 -22.90 3.40 -9.03
CA GLU A 70 -23.46 2.15 -8.53
C GLU A 70 -22.58 1.55 -7.42
N GLU A 71 -23.13 0.58 -6.69
CA GLU A 71 -22.35 -0.25 -5.78
C GLU A 71 -21.46 -1.22 -6.57
N GLY A 72 -20.23 -1.40 -6.12
CA GLY A 72 -19.25 -2.26 -6.76
C GLY A 72 -17.88 -2.16 -6.10
N GLU A 73 -16.90 -2.95 -6.55
CA GLU A 73 -15.52 -2.83 -6.04
C GLU A 73 -14.67 -2.00 -7.01
N TYR A 74 -14.30 -0.80 -6.58
CA TYR A 74 -13.60 0.19 -7.38
C TYR A 74 -12.18 0.44 -6.86
N ALA A 75 -11.17 0.31 -7.73
CA ALA A 75 -9.77 0.37 -7.34
C ALA A 75 -9.45 1.71 -6.66
N LEU A 76 -8.89 1.65 -5.45
CA LEU A 76 -8.61 2.86 -4.66
C LEU A 76 -7.12 3.05 -4.41
N ARG A 77 -6.43 1.97 -4.06
CA ARG A 77 -5.03 2.02 -3.66
C ARG A 77 -4.31 0.71 -3.88
N VAL A 78 -2.99 0.81 -3.96
CA VAL A 78 -2.06 -0.32 -3.88
C VAL A 78 -1.31 -0.22 -2.56
N HIS A 79 -1.10 -1.35 -1.92
CA HIS A 79 -0.09 -1.51 -0.89
C HIS A 79 0.98 -2.47 -1.38
N TYR A 80 2.21 -2.22 -1.00
CA TYR A 80 3.31 -3.17 -1.13
C TYR A 80 3.96 -3.38 0.23
N PHE A 81 4.23 -4.63 0.61
CA PHE A 81 4.98 -4.98 1.81
C PHE A 81 6.00 -6.06 1.53
N LYS A 82 7.18 -5.92 2.14
CA LYS A 82 8.23 -6.93 2.10
C LYS A 82 7.94 -8.10 3.01
N ASN A 83 7.32 -7.86 4.16
CA ASN A 83 7.12 -8.88 5.18
C ASN A 83 5.65 -9.03 5.57
N LYS A 84 5.26 -10.26 5.89
CA LYS A 84 3.92 -10.60 6.39
C LYS A 84 3.57 -9.84 7.67
N HIS A 85 4.50 -9.77 8.62
CA HIS A 85 4.31 -9.05 9.89
C HIS A 85 3.90 -7.58 9.68
N ASP A 86 4.44 -6.91 8.66
CA ASP A 86 4.13 -5.50 8.39
C ASP A 86 2.71 -5.34 7.82
N VAL A 87 2.26 -6.31 7.00
CA VAL A 87 0.85 -6.39 6.55
C VAL A 87 -0.06 -6.56 7.76
N GLU A 88 0.26 -7.49 8.65
CA GLU A 88 -0.56 -7.77 9.83
C GLU A 88 -0.71 -6.53 10.72
N ALA A 89 0.39 -5.80 10.92
CA ALA A 89 0.42 -4.56 11.69
C ALA A 89 -0.46 -3.46 11.07
N ILE A 90 -0.33 -3.19 9.76
CA ILE A 90 -1.11 -2.14 9.07
C ILE A 90 -2.59 -2.47 9.02
N PHE A 91 -2.94 -3.70 8.68
CA PHE A 91 -4.33 -4.11 8.55
C PHE A 91 -4.97 -4.50 9.90
N LYS A 92 -4.21 -4.48 11.00
CA LYS A 92 -4.67 -4.87 12.35
C LYS A 92 -5.23 -6.29 12.39
N ILE A 93 -4.59 -7.17 11.64
CA ILE A 93 -4.90 -8.59 11.62
C ILE A 93 -4.38 -9.19 12.93
N LYS A 94 -5.25 -9.90 13.65
CA LYS A 94 -4.88 -10.64 14.86
C LYS A 94 -5.49 -12.03 14.79
N ASN A 95 -4.65 -13.06 14.87
CA ASN A 95 -5.08 -14.45 15.01
C ASN A 95 -5.99 -14.98 13.87
N GLU A 96 -6.04 -14.30 12.73
CA GLU A 96 -6.69 -14.78 11.52
C GLU A 96 -5.64 -15.50 10.65
N PRO A 97 -5.82 -16.79 10.33
CA PRO A 97 -4.92 -17.49 9.44
C PRO A 97 -5.11 -16.95 8.03
N PHE A 98 -4.16 -16.12 7.58
CA PHE A 98 -4.03 -15.76 6.17
C PHE A 98 -3.09 -16.74 5.47
N PRO A 99 -3.37 -17.11 4.21
CA PRO A 99 -2.56 -18.07 3.46
C PRO A 99 -1.26 -17.44 2.93
N PHE A 100 -0.67 -16.54 3.71
CA PHE A 100 0.72 -16.14 3.53
C PHE A 100 1.59 -17.29 4.09
N ASP A 101 2.09 -18.12 3.18
CA ASP A 101 2.96 -19.26 3.50
C ASP A 101 4.39 -18.81 3.85
N GLU A 102 4.77 -17.57 3.50
CA GLU A 102 6.11 -17.02 3.64
C GLU A 102 6.13 -15.77 4.52
N ASP A 103 7.20 -15.61 5.30
CA ASP A 103 7.45 -14.40 6.09
C ASP A 103 7.84 -13.21 5.21
N ILE A 104 8.54 -13.48 4.11
CA ILE A 104 8.91 -12.50 3.09
C ILE A 104 7.91 -12.62 1.94
N LEU A 105 7.20 -11.54 1.67
CA LEU A 105 6.20 -11.45 0.61
C LEU A 105 6.78 -10.81 -0.66
N GLY A 106 7.70 -9.85 -0.50
CA GLY A 106 8.35 -9.11 -1.58
C GLY A 106 9.84 -9.41 -1.61
N ASN A 107 10.31 -10.09 -2.65
CA ASN A 107 11.70 -10.57 -2.76
C ASN A 107 12.56 -9.83 -3.79
N ARG A 108 12.04 -8.78 -4.42
CA ARG A 108 12.76 -7.96 -5.40
C ARG A 108 12.70 -6.49 -5.03
N ASP A 109 13.88 -5.89 -5.01
CA ASP A 109 13.99 -4.45 -4.95
C ASP A 109 13.57 -3.87 -6.31
N PHE A 110 12.78 -2.81 -6.27
CA PHE A 110 12.38 -2.07 -7.46
C PHE A 110 12.26 -0.59 -7.12
N GLU A 111 12.44 0.24 -8.15
CA GLU A 111 12.23 1.67 -8.07
C GLU A 111 10.72 1.98 -7.98
N ILE A 112 10.33 2.63 -6.90
CA ILE A 112 8.95 3.05 -6.63
C ILE A 112 8.67 4.36 -7.36
N ILE A 113 9.56 5.32 -7.16
CA ILE A 113 9.67 6.59 -7.88
C ILE A 113 11.16 6.89 -8.07
N GLU A 114 11.50 7.76 -9.01
CA GLU A 114 12.90 8.09 -9.34
C GLU A 114 13.74 8.34 -8.06
N GLU A 115 14.83 7.56 -7.92
CA GLU A 115 15.77 7.53 -6.77
C GLU A 115 15.27 6.88 -5.48
N ILE A 116 14.02 6.42 -5.41
CA ILE A 116 13.46 5.76 -4.23
C ILE A 116 13.06 4.33 -4.57
N GLU A 117 13.76 3.38 -3.96
CA GLU A 117 13.53 1.95 -4.10
C GLU A 117 12.90 1.34 -2.85
N THR A 118 12.34 0.14 -2.97
CA THR A 118 11.73 -0.58 -1.82
C THR A 118 12.71 -0.93 -0.70
N ASN A 119 14.03 -0.82 -0.90
CA ASN A 119 15.06 -1.00 0.14
C ASN A 119 15.58 0.32 0.75
N SER A 120 15.11 1.47 0.25
CA SER A 120 15.60 2.78 0.66
C SER A 120 15.37 3.02 2.15
N THR A 121 16.28 3.76 2.77
CA THR A 121 16.18 4.10 4.19
C THR A 121 15.27 5.31 4.40
N PHE A 122 14.78 5.48 5.62
CA PHE A 122 14.01 6.66 6.01
C PHE A 122 14.77 7.96 5.70
N GLU A 123 16.06 8.03 6.06
CA GLU A 123 16.90 9.19 5.78
C GLU A 123 17.04 9.47 4.27
N HIS A 124 17.23 8.44 3.45
CA HIS A 124 17.32 8.59 2.00
C HIS A 124 16.00 9.10 1.40
N VAL A 125 14.88 8.44 1.73
CA VAL A 125 13.54 8.81 1.25
C VAL A 125 13.21 10.26 1.63
N THR A 126 13.48 10.64 2.88
CA THR A 126 13.21 12.02 3.34
C THR A 126 14.09 13.04 2.61
N ALA A 127 15.37 12.77 2.41
CA ALA A 127 16.27 13.65 1.67
C ALA A 127 15.80 13.85 0.21
N CYS A 128 15.53 12.76 -0.51
CA CYS A 128 15.05 12.82 -1.90
C CYS A 128 13.73 13.59 -2.02
N LEU A 129 12.73 13.28 -1.19
CA LEU A 129 11.41 13.91 -1.29
C LEU A 129 11.41 15.39 -0.90
N ARG A 130 12.24 15.79 0.07
CA ARG A 130 12.41 17.22 0.43
C ARG A 130 13.07 18.01 -0.70
N ALA A 131 13.99 17.40 -1.46
CA ALA A 131 14.58 18.04 -2.63
C ALA A 131 13.60 18.19 -3.80
N LYS A 132 12.63 17.27 -3.94
CA LYS A 132 11.65 17.25 -5.04
C LYS A 132 10.35 18.04 -4.77
N SER A 133 10.05 18.41 -3.52
CA SER A 133 8.71 18.90 -3.15
C SER A 133 8.62 20.38 -2.78
N ASN A 134 7.51 21.01 -3.18
CA ASN A 134 6.97 22.14 -2.43
C ASN A 134 6.37 21.60 -1.12
N ALA A 135 6.61 22.29 0.00
CA ALA A 135 6.29 21.84 1.36
C ALA A 135 4.81 21.42 1.60
N VAL A 136 3.89 21.78 0.69
CA VAL A 136 2.46 21.47 0.78
C VAL A 136 2.17 19.97 0.66
N TYR A 137 2.97 19.22 -0.10
CA TYR A 137 2.69 17.81 -0.39
C TYR A 137 3.54 16.84 0.42
N TYR A 138 4.47 17.33 1.24
CA TYR A 138 5.38 16.50 2.02
C TYR A 138 5.03 16.55 3.50
N ARG A 139 4.94 15.38 4.13
CA ARG A 139 4.74 15.29 5.58
C ARG A 139 5.41 14.02 6.13
N GLU A 140 5.99 14.18 7.30
CA GLU A 140 6.49 13.08 8.12
C GLU A 140 5.60 12.90 9.35
N GLY A 141 5.58 11.69 9.89
CA GLY A 141 4.94 11.44 11.17
C GLY A 141 5.24 10.06 11.72
N GLU A 142 4.69 9.81 12.91
CA GLU A 142 4.75 8.51 13.57
C GLU A 142 3.34 8.15 14.03
N THR A 143 3.00 6.87 13.91
CA THR A 143 1.81 6.31 14.52
C THR A 143 2.18 5.68 15.86
N ARG A 144 1.35 5.91 16.87
CA ARG A 144 1.48 5.28 18.19
C ARG A 144 0.14 4.69 18.61
N ALA A 145 0.17 3.59 19.35
CA ALA A 145 -1.00 2.95 19.92
C ALA A 145 -0.96 3.04 21.44
N LEU A 146 -2.08 3.34 22.08
CA LEU A 146 -2.20 3.26 23.54
C LEU A 146 -2.32 1.78 23.95
N ARG A 147 -1.36 1.27 24.72
CA ARG A 147 -1.38 -0.09 25.31
C ARG A 147 -0.97 0.03 26.77
N ASP A 148 -1.80 -0.54 27.66
CA ASP A 148 -1.55 -0.57 29.11
C ASP A 148 -1.17 0.80 29.71
N GLY A 149 -1.85 1.86 29.25
CA GLY A 149 -1.61 3.23 29.71
C GLY A 149 -0.40 3.94 29.08
N ALA A 150 0.37 3.27 28.21
CA ALA A 150 1.52 3.85 27.52
C ALA A 150 1.33 3.94 26.01
N PHE A 151 1.83 5.00 25.39
CA PHE A 151 1.89 5.10 23.92
C PHE A 151 3.07 4.32 23.38
N VAL A 152 2.79 3.23 22.67
CA VAL A 152 3.77 2.36 22.04
C VAL A 152 3.89 2.72 20.56
N PHE A 153 5.12 2.90 20.09
CA PHE A 153 5.44 3.14 18.68
C PHE A 153 4.86 2.02 17.79
N GLN A 154 4.32 2.39 16.63
CA GLN A 154 3.86 1.43 15.63
C GLN A 154 4.68 1.54 14.34
N ASN A 155 4.76 2.72 13.74
CA ASN A 155 5.55 2.96 12.54
C ASN A 155 5.86 4.45 12.36
N LYS A 156 6.92 4.74 11.61
CA LYS A 156 7.12 6.05 10.97
C LYS A 156 6.50 6.02 9.58
N PHE A 157 6.17 7.20 9.09
CA PHE A 157 5.73 7.37 7.72
C PHE A 157 6.23 8.66 7.11
N VAL A 158 6.35 8.64 5.78
CA VAL A 158 6.57 9.81 4.94
C VAL A 158 5.48 9.81 3.88
N THR A 159 4.67 10.86 3.83
CA THR A 159 3.68 11.06 2.77
C THR A 159 4.18 12.07 1.75
N TRP A 160 4.03 11.76 0.47
CA TRP A 160 4.34 12.66 -0.63
C TRP A 160 3.44 12.38 -1.83
N ASP A 161 2.73 13.41 -2.31
CA ASP A 161 1.73 13.27 -3.38
C ASP A 161 0.72 12.14 -3.05
N ASN A 162 0.67 11.09 -3.88
CA ASN A 162 -0.23 9.95 -3.70
C ASN A 162 0.41 8.81 -2.90
N TYR A 163 1.62 9.00 -2.39
CA TYR A 163 2.41 7.97 -1.72
C TYR A 163 2.41 8.13 -0.20
N THR A 164 2.42 7.00 0.49
CA THR A 164 2.81 6.89 1.89
C THR A 164 3.86 5.79 2.04
N PHE A 165 5.08 6.16 2.41
CA PHE A 165 6.17 5.22 2.70
C PHE A 165 6.16 4.85 4.19
N LEU A 166 6.34 3.57 4.51
CA LEU A 166 6.18 3.02 5.85
C LEU A 166 7.47 2.39 6.38
N PHE A 167 7.80 2.67 7.64
CA PHE A 167 9.00 2.18 8.31
C PHE A 167 8.65 1.72 9.73
N PHE A 168 8.98 0.47 10.09
CA PHE A 168 8.63 -0.13 11.38
C PHE A 168 9.77 -0.08 12.42
N ASP A 169 10.81 0.71 12.15
CA ASP A 169 11.91 0.98 13.06
C ASP A 169 12.02 2.52 13.26
N THR A 170 12.39 2.91 14.48
CA THR A 170 12.58 4.31 14.86
C THR A 170 13.90 4.91 14.35
N SER A 171 14.84 4.08 13.92
CA SER A 171 16.13 4.49 13.37
C SER A 171 16.00 5.31 12.08
N LYS A 172 16.87 6.30 11.87
CA LYS A 172 16.99 6.99 10.58
C LYS A 172 17.46 6.07 9.45
N LYS A 173 18.14 4.98 9.81
CA LYS A 173 18.61 3.94 8.88
C LYS A 173 17.58 2.83 8.67
N ALA A 174 16.38 2.95 9.25
CA ALA A 174 15.29 2.02 9.03
C ALA A 174 15.05 1.89 7.51
N LYS A 175 15.11 0.67 7.00
CA LYS A 175 14.72 0.39 5.61
C LYS A 175 13.20 0.42 5.49
N MET A 176 12.72 0.80 4.33
CA MET A 176 11.30 0.78 4.02
C MET A 176 10.75 -0.65 4.15
N SER A 177 9.67 -0.78 4.92
CA SER A 177 8.95 -2.04 5.10
C SER A 177 7.89 -2.23 4.01
N GLY A 178 7.35 -1.11 3.52
CA GLY A 178 6.31 -1.09 2.51
C GLY A 178 5.90 0.33 2.15
N PHE A 179 4.96 0.43 1.22
CA PHE A 179 4.36 1.71 0.84
C PHE A 179 2.89 1.52 0.46
N GLU A 180 2.14 2.62 0.52
CA GLU A 180 0.82 2.78 -0.06
C GLU A 180 0.91 3.77 -1.23
N TYR A 181 0.18 3.50 -2.30
CA TYR A 181 -0.09 4.43 -3.38
C TYR A 181 -1.59 4.52 -3.61
N THR A 182 -2.15 5.72 -3.51
CA THR A 182 -3.53 5.99 -3.91
C THR A 182 -3.58 6.25 -5.42
N PHE A 183 -4.46 5.58 -6.15
CA PHE A 183 -4.57 5.81 -7.59
C PHE A 183 -4.99 7.26 -7.89
N LYS A 184 -4.47 7.81 -8.98
CA LYS A 184 -4.83 9.14 -9.49
C LYS A 184 -6.19 9.09 -10.19
N GLU A 185 -6.93 10.20 -10.16
CA GLU A 185 -8.21 10.35 -10.88
C GLU A 185 -8.04 10.22 -12.41
#